data_AF-A0A7S0FUA7-F1
#
_entry.id   AF-A0A7S0FUA7-F1
#
_cell.length_a   1.000
_cell.length_b   1.000
_cell.length_c   1.000
_cell.angle_alpha   90.00
_cell.angle_beta   90.00
_cell.angle_gamma   90.00
#
_symmetry.space_group_name_H-M   'P 1'
#
loop_
_entity.id
_entity.type
_entity.pdbx_description
1 polymer ?
#
loop_
_entity_poly.entity_id
_entity_poly.type
_entity_poly.pdbx_seq_one_letter_code
_entity_poly.pdbx_strand_id
1 'polypeptide(L)'
;MKALVGEIAEKFAQRLSPLGVFVAELTGDMQLTKKEIEQVHVIVTVPEKWDVMTRNSTAGGGATDDSIQKMVQLIIIDEVHLLNEDRGA
;
A
#
# COMPACT_ATOMS: atom_id res chain seq x y z
N MET A 1 -3.72 14.77 4.24
CA MET A 1 -2.85 13.82 3.51
C MET A 1 -3.60 12.85 2.60
N LYS A 2 -4.88 12.51 2.80
CA LYS A 2 -5.61 11.61 1.88
C LYS A 2 -5.62 12.08 0.41
N ALA A 3 -5.73 13.40 0.17
CA ALA A 3 -5.65 13.98 -1.17
C ALA A 3 -4.30 13.73 -1.88
N LEU A 4 -3.21 13.62 -1.13
CA LEU A 4 -1.86 13.41 -1.69
C LEU A 4 -1.69 11.98 -2.23
N VAL A 5 -2.31 10.99 -1.58
CA VAL A 5 -2.18 9.59 -2.00
C VAL A 5 -2.82 9.36 -3.37
N GLY A 6 -4.02 9.89 -3.59
CA GLY A 6 -4.70 9.80 -4.89
C GLY A 6 -3.92 10.50 -6.01
N GLU A 7 -3.38 11.70 -5.75
CA GLU A 7 -2.53 12.41 -6.73
C GLU A 7 -1.27 11.62 -7.08
N ILE A 8 -0.60 11.04 -6.07
CA ILE A 8 0.60 10.23 -6.28
C ILE A 8 0.25 8.94 -7.04
N ALA A 9 -0.86 8.28 -6.70
CA ALA A 9 -1.32 7.08 -7.40
C ALA A 9 -1.61 7.37 -8.87
N GLU A 10 -2.33 8.45 -9.18
CA GLU A 10 -2.61 8.87 -10.55
C GLU A 10 -1.32 9.19 -11.32
N LYS A 11 -0.41 9.94 -10.70
CA LYS A 11 0.89 10.29 -11.30
C LYS A 11 1.73 9.05 -11.60
N PHE A 12 1.77 8.07 -10.71
CA PHE A 12 2.46 6.80 -10.96
C PHE A 12 1.76 5.98 -12.03
N ALA A 13 0.42 5.89 -12.00
CA ALA A 13 -0.36 5.17 -13.01
C ALA A 13 -0.08 5.70 -14.41
N GLN A 14 -0.11 7.02 -14.60
CA GLN A 14 0.19 7.65 -15.90
C GLN A 14 1.63 7.39 -16.36
N ARG A 15 2.61 7.51 -15.45
CA ARG A 15 4.04 7.37 -15.80
C ARG A 15 4.48 5.93 -16.02
N LEU A 16 3.87 4.97 -15.32
CA LEU A 16 4.25 3.56 -15.37
C LEU A 16 3.36 2.74 -16.32
N SER A 17 2.25 3.31 -16.82
CA SER A 17 1.39 2.68 -17.82
C SER A 17 2.13 2.14 -19.05
N PRO A 18 3.14 2.82 -19.64
CA PRO A 18 3.92 2.28 -20.76
C PRO A 18 4.69 1.00 -20.45
N LEU A 19 4.92 0.70 -19.17
CA LEU A 19 5.58 -0.52 -18.69
C LEU A 19 4.59 -1.64 -18.36
N GLY A 20 3.28 -1.41 -18.52
CA GLY A 20 2.23 -2.36 -18.14
C GLY A 20 2.06 -2.52 -16.63
N VAL A 21 2.53 -1.56 -15.83
CA VAL A 21 2.47 -1.60 -14.37
C VAL A 21 1.15 -1.04 -13.87
N PHE A 22 0.45 -1.80 -13.04
CA PHE A 22 -0.81 -1.38 -12.40
C PHE A 22 -0.56 -0.75 -11.04
N VAL A 23 -1.16 0.43 -10.83
CA VAL A 23 -1.03 1.22 -9.60
C VAL A 23 -2.41 1.36 -8.96
N ALA A 24 -2.50 1.15 -7.65
CA ALA A 24 -3.73 1.36 -6.88
C ALA A 24 -3.50 2.30 -5.69
N GLU A 25 -4.50 3.13 -5.41
CA GLU A 25 -4.62 3.85 -4.14
C GLU A 25 -5.27 2.94 -3.10
N LEU A 26 -4.73 2.96 -1.88
CA LEU A 26 -5.37 2.35 -0.73
C LEU A 26 -5.44 3.34 0.43
N THR A 27 -6.60 3.99 0.61
CA THR A 27 -6.83 4.92 1.73
C THR A 27 -8.22 4.76 2.34
N GLY A 28 -8.35 5.20 3.60
CA GLY A 28 -9.62 5.16 4.34
C GLY A 28 -10.22 3.75 4.38
N ASP A 29 -11.51 3.65 4.03
CA ASP A 29 -12.30 2.42 4.11
C ASP A 29 -12.15 1.52 2.87
N MET A 30 -11.30 1.86 1.90
CA MET A 30 -11.06 0.99 0.75
C MET A 30 -10.47 -0.34 1.21
N GLN A 31 -11.07 -1.41 0.69
CA GLN A 31 -10.65 -2.79 0.89
C GLN A 31 -10.42 -3.37 -0.50
N LEU A 32 -9.19 -3.79 -0.78
CA LEU A 32 -8.89 -4.56 -1.97
C LEU A 32 -9.08 -6.04 -1.64
N THR A 33 -9.76 -6.76 -2.52
CA THR A 33 -9.81 -8.21 -2.47
C THR A 33 -8.42 -8.79 -2.76
N LYS A 34 -8.16 -10.02 -2.31
CA LYS A 34 -6.89 -10.71 -2.57
C LYS A 34 -6.54 -10.76 -4.07
N LYS A 35 -7.55 -10.98 -4.92
CA LYS A 35 -7.39 -10.99 -6.38
C LYS A 35 -6.98 -9.65 -6.96
N GLU A 36 -7.50 -8.54 -6.42
CA GLU A 36 -7.11 -7.20 -6.86
C GLU A 36 -5.68 -6.90 -6.44
N ILE A 37 -5.28 -7.30 -5.22
CA ILE A 37 -3.90 -7.12 -4.73
C ILE A 37 -2.91 -7.88 -5.61
N GLU A 38 -3.22 -9.10 -6.02
CA GLU A 38 -2.38 -9.92 -6.91
C GLU A 38 -2.19 -9.31 -8.31
N GLN A 39 -3.09 -8.43 -8.76
CA GLN A 39 -3.00 -7.74 -10.05
C GLN A 39 -2.28 -6.39 -9.97
N VAL A 40 -2.18 -5.82 -8.78
CA VAL A 40 -1.57 -4.52 -8.53
C VAL A 40 -0.08 -4.68 -8.27
N HIS A 41 0.73 -3.87 -8.94
CA HIS A 41 2.18 -3.88 -8.83
C HIS A 41 2.68 -2.81 -7.86
N VAL A 42 1.98 -1.67 -7.77
CA VAL A 42 2.33 -0.56 -6.88
C VAL A 42 1.10 -0.15 -6.09
N ILE A 43 1.22 -0.13 -4.76
CA ILE A 43 0.18 0.37 -3.86
C ILE A 43 0.68 1.67 -3.25
N VAL A 44 -0.10 2.74 -3.40
CA VAL A 44 0.14 4.01 -2.71
C VAL A 44 -0.84 4.09 -1.55
N THR A 45 -0.33 4.22 -0.33
CA THR A 45 -1.11 4.12 0.90
C THR A 45 -0.54 5.03 1.99
N VAL A 46 -1.27 5.18 3.09
CA VAL A 46 -0.78 5.85 4.31
C VAL A 46 -0.19 4.83 5.29
N PRO A 47 0.75 5.24 6.17
CA PRO A 47 1.40 4.34 7.13
C PRO A 47 0.41 3.55 7.99
N GLU A 48 -0.64 4.19 8.48
CA GLU A 48 -1.64 3.58 9.36
C GLU A 48 -2.41 2.46 8.63
N LYS A 49 -2.68 2.63 7.33
CA LYS A 49 -3.38 1.63 6.53
C LYS A 49 -2.47 0.46 6.16
N TRP A 50 -1.19 0.73 5.90
CA TRP A 50 -0.16 -0.30 5.69
C TRP A 50 0.01 -1.19 6.93
N ASP A 51 0.05 -0.60 8.13
CA ASP A 51 0.15 -1.34 9.39
C ASP A 51 -1.04 -2.30 9.57
N VAL A 52 -2.27 -1.82 9.38
CA VAL A 52 -3.47 -2.68 9.44
C VAL A 52 -3.41 -3.83 8.42
N MET A 53 -3.00 -3.55 7.18
CA MET A 53 -2.95 -4.56 6.13
C MET A 53 -1.95 -5.65 6.45
N THR A 54 -0.74 -5.27 6.87
CA THR A 54 0.35 -6.21 7.19
C THR A 54 0.07 -7.03 8.45
N ARG A 55 -0.69 -6.49 9.41
CA ARG A 55 -1.15 -7.24 10.60
C ARG A 55 -2.31 -8.18 10.29
N ASN A 56 -3.31 -7.75 9.52
CA ASN A 56 -4.49 -8.59 9.24
C ASN A 56 -4.18 -9.78 8.32
N SER A 57 -3.14 -9.69 7.47
CA SER A 57 -2.59 -10.85 6.74
C SER A 57 -2.05 -11.97 7.66
N THR A 58 -1.90 -11.73 8.97
CA THR A 58 -1.52 -12.77 9.95
C THR A 58 -2.67 -13.24 10.84
N ALA A 59 -3.83 -12.58 10.80
CA ALA A 59 -4.91 -12.75 11.79
C ALA A 59 -6.11 -13.59 11.30
N GLY A 60 -5.96 -14.39 10.24
CA GLY A 60 -6.93 -15.38 9.81
C GLY A 60 -6.37 -16.80 10.02
N GLY A 61 -6.93 -17.54 10.98
CA GLY A 61 -6.49 -18.89 11.38
C GLY A 61 -6.59 -19.95 10.27
N GLY A 62 -5.60 -19.94 9.38
CA GLY A 62 -5.36 -20.94 8.36
C GLY A 62 -4.03 -20.61 7.68
N ALA A 63 -3.03 -21.47 7.87
CA ALA A 63 -1.70 -21.32 7.29
C ALA A 63 -1.78 -20.97 5.79
N THR A 64 -1.23 -19.80 5.39
CA THR A 64 -0.84 -19.33 4.03
C THR A 64 -1.14 -17.84 3.71
N ASP A 65 -1.31 -16.95 4.70
CA ASP A 65 -1.63 -15.53 4.38
C ASP A 65 -0.50 -14.51 4.63
N ASP A 66 0.73 -15.00 4.82
CA ASP A 66 2.02 -14.27 4.73
C ASP A 66 2.30 -13.62 3.33
N SER A 67 1.29 -13.57 2.47
CA SER A 67 1.42 -13.32 1.04
C SER A 67 1.95 -11.92 0.74
N ILE A 68 1.39 -10.88 1.35
CA ILE A 68 1.73 -9.50 0.98
C ILE A 68 3.13 -9.12 1.43
N GLN A 69 3.50 -9.43 2.67
CA GLN A 69 4.84 -9.14 3.18
C GLN A 69 5.92 -9.87 2.35
N LYS A 70 5.63 -11.08 1.87
CA LYS A 70 6.55 -11.85 1.01
C LYS A 70 6.58 -11.35 -0.45
N MET A 71 5.51 -10.74 -0.93
CA MET A 71 5.45 -10.17 -2.29
C MET A 71 6.13 -8.79 -2.38
N VAL A 72 6.23 -8.06 -1.28
CA VAL A 72 6.82 -6.71 -1.27
C VAL A 72 8.34 -6.79 -1.42
N GLN A 73 8.85 -6.23 -2.52
CA GLN A 73 10.28 -6.15 -2.81
C GLN A 73 10.86 -4.74 -2.61
N LEU A 74 10.00 -3.73 -2.52
CA LEU A 74 10.38 -2.33 -2.37
C LEU A 74 9.35 -1.59 -1.51
N ILE A 75 9.82 -0.84 -0.53
CA ILE A 75 9.02 0.09 0.26
C ILE A 75 9.63 1.48 0.08
N ILE A 76 8.82 2.45 -0.33
CA ILE A 76 9.18 3.86 -0.41
C ILE A 76 8.40 4.58 0.69
N ILE A 77 9.11 5.20 1.62
CA ILE A 77 8.52 6.01 2.68
C ILE A 77 8.73 7.47 2.31
N ASP A 78 7.65 8.14 1.95
CA ASP A 78 7.65 9.58 1.72
C ASP A 78 7.56 10.33 3.06
N GLU A 79 8.10 11.55 3.11
CA GLU A 79 8.09 12.41 4.29
C GLU A 79 8.63 11.75 5.58
N VAL A 80 9.75 11.04 5.47
CA VAL A 80 10.39 10.33 6.60
C VAL A 80 10.71 11.23 7.81
N HIS A 81 10.79 12.55 7.61
CA HIS A 81 10.99 13.51 8.69
C HIS A 81 9.84 13.53 9.72
N LEU A 82 8.66 13.02 9.35
CA LEU A 82 7.50 12.89 10.26
C LEU A 82 7.73 11.88 11.40
N LEU A 83 8.78 11.06 11.33
CA LEU A 83 9.16 10.17 12.45
C LEU A 83 9.50 10.94 13.74
N ASN A 84 9.83 12.23 13.63
CA ASN A 84 10.18 13.06 14.78
C ASN A 84 8.99 13.88 15.33
N GLU A 85 7.79 13.64 14.81
CA GLU A 85 6.54 14.25 15.27
C GLU A 85 5.67 13.18 15.97
N ASP A 86 4.69 13.58 16.80
CA ASP A 86 3.81 12.68 17.60
C ASP A 86 3.01 11.63 16.78
N ARG A 87 3.13 11.63 15.45
CA ARG A 87 2.57 10.64 14.52
C ARG A 87 3.46 9.41 14.28
N GLY A 88 4.68 9.36 14.83
CA GLY A 88 5.66 8.30 14.57
C GLY A 88 5.53 7.00 15.39
N ALA A 89 4.43 6.80 16.14
CA ALA A 89 4.24 5.67 17.06
C ALA A 89 3.12 4.71 16.62
#